data_AF-A0A822HHY9-F1
#
_entry.id   AF-A0A822HHY9-F1
#
_cell.length_a   1.000
_cell.length_b   1.000
_cell.length_c   1.000
_cell.angle_alpha   90.00
_cell.angle_beta   90.00
_cell.angle_gamma   90.00
#
_symmetry.space_group_name_H-M   'P 1'
#
loop_
_entity.id
_entity.type
_entity.pdbx_description
1 polymer ?
#
loop_
_entity_poly.entity_id
_entity_poly.type
_entity_poly.pdbx_seq_one_letter_code
_entity_poly.pdbx_strand_id
1 'polypeptide(L)' 'MKIDKSLTTNNPLDFWRYHSKQFPLLSKLAKRIYSIPATSYNVERQFSSAGLVINQRRTNINPEQ' A
#
# COMPACT_ATOMS: atom_id res chain seq x y z
N MET A 1 9.63 -21.78 27.54
CA MET A 1 8.68 -20.67 27.50
C MET A 1 8.16 -20.54 26.08
N LYS A 2 7.00 -21.14 25.78
CA LYS A 2 6.41 -21.14 24.43
C LYS A 2 5.68 -19.82 24.25
N ILE A 3 6.26 -18.92 23.46
CA ILE A 3 5.57 -17.68 23.06
C ILE A 3 4.57 -18.12 21.99
N ASP A 4 3.31 -18.12 22.36
CA ASP A 4 2.21 -18.40 21.45
C ASP A 4 2.21 -17.35 20.33
N LYS A 5 2.61 -17.77 19.13
CA LYS A 5 2.79 -16.90 17.95
C LYS A 5 1.44 -16.47 17.35
N SER A 6 0.31 -16.89 17.92
CA SER A 6 -1.03 -16.57 17.39
C SER A 6 -1.60 -15.25 17.92
N LEU A 7 -1.01 -14.64 18.94
CA LEU A 7 -1.41 -13.32 19.45
C LEU A 7 -0.77 -12.14 18.71
N THR A 8 0.06 -12.38 17.70
CA THR A 8 0.80 -11.33 16.98
C THR A 8 0.13 -10.95 15.66
N THR A 9 -1.17 -10.72 15.67
CA THR A 9 -1.80 -9.87 14.64
C THR A 9 -1.57 -8.42 15.04
N ASN A 10 -0.30 -7.98 15.03
CA ASN A 10 0.16 -6.64 15.39
C ASN A 10 -0.18 -5.60 14.30
N ASN A 11 -1.42 -5.56 13.83
CA ASN A 11 -1.83 -4.49 12.92
C ASN A 11 -2.21 -3.26 13.77
N PRO A 12 -1.43 -2.16 13.72
CA PRO A 12 -1.74 -0.97 14.50
C PRO A 12 -3.11 -0.38 14.16
N LEU A 13 -3.61 -0.60 12.93
CA LEU A 13 -4.94 -0.15 12.52
C LEU A 13 -6.06 -0.86 13.28
N ASP A 14 -5.89 -2.13 13.65
CA ASP A 14 -6.90 -2.89 14.40
C ASP A 14 -6.97 -2.41 15.86
N PHE A 15 -5.83 -2.06 16.46
CA PHE A 15 -5.77 -1.39 17.76
C PHE A 15 -6.56 -0.07 17.74
N TRP A 16 -6.31 0.80 16.75
CA TRP A 16 -7.00 2.09 16.63
C TRP A 16 -8.49 1.94 16.28
N ARG A 17 -8.85 0.87 15.58
CA ARG A 17 -10.25 0.53 15.27
C ARG A 17 -11.01 0.12 16.53
N TYR A 18 -10.42 -0.73 17.38
CA TYR A 18 -11.01 -1.13 18.65
C TYR A 18 -11.18 0.06 19.61
N HIS A 19 -10.17 0.93 19.70
CA HIS A 19 -10.20 2.10 20.59
C HIS A 19 -10.87 3.34 19.99
N SER A 20 -11.47 3.25 18.80
CA SER A 20 -12.08 4.39 18.10
C SER A 20 -13.22 5.06 18.88
N LYS A 21 -13.98 4.28 19.68
CA LYS A 21 -15.04 4.82 20.54
C LYS A 21 -14.50 5.60 21.73
N GLN A 22 -13.36 5.18 22.28
CA GLN A 22 -12.71 5.87 23.41
C GLN A 22 -11.92 7.09 22.95
N PHE A 23 -11.30 7.01 21.78
CA PHE A 23 -10.48 8.09 21.21
C PHE A 23 -10.88 8.41 19.75
N PRO A 24 -12.02 9.08 19.53
CA PRO A 24 -12.55 9.33 18.19
C PRO A 24 -11.65 10.24 17.35
N LEU A 25 -11.05 11.28 17.95
CA LEU A 25 -10.15 12.20 17.24
C LEU A 25 -8.79 11.54 16.93
N LEU A 26 -8.22 10.84 17.91
CA LEU A 26 -6.90 10.22 17.77
C LEU A 26 -6.92 9.03 16.80
N SER A 27 -7.98 8.22 16.82
CA SER A 27 -8.15 7.11 15.86
C SER A 27 -8.29 7.62 14.42
N LYS A 28 -8.96 8.77 14.21
CA LYS A 28 -9.05 9.42 12.89
C LYS A 28 -7.68 9.91 12.40
N LEU A 29 -6.89 10.51 13.29
CA LEU A 29 -5.53 10.94 12.98
C LEU A 29 -4.61 9.76 12.67
N ALA A 30 -4.64 8.73 13.52
CA ALA A 30 -3.83 7.52 13.34
C ALA A 30 -4.10 6.86 11.99
N LYS A 31 -5.38 6.69 11.61
CA LYS A 31 -5.74 6.16 10.28
C LYS A 31 -5.09 6.96 9.14
N ARG A 32 -5.09 8.30 9.24
CA ARG A 32 -4.52 9.16 8.20
C ARG A 32 -2.99 9.03 8.12
N ILE A 33 -2.31 8.94 9.26
CA ILE A 33 -0.85 8.76 9.33
C ILE A 33 -0.44 7.39 8.78
N TYR A 34 -1.08 6.32 9.24
CA TYR A 34 -0.75 4.95 8.81
C TYR A 34 -1.17 4.64 7.37
N SER A 35 -2.00 5.47 6.74
CA SER A 35 -2.32 5.34 5.30
C SER A 35 -1.23 5.90 4.39
N ILE A 36 -0.26 6.64 4.95
CA ILE A 36 0.86 7.18 4.20
C ILE A 36 1.85 6.04 3.96
N PRO A 37 2.14 5.66 2.72
CA PRO A 37 3.15 4.66 2.44
C PRO A 37 4.51 5.19 2.91
N ALA A 38 5.30 4.33 3.56
CA ALA A 38 6.61 4.73 4.07
C ALA A 38 7.61 5.10 2.96
N THR A 39 7.36 4.68 1.72
CA THR A 39 8.22 4.91 0.56
C THR A 39 7.41 5.25 -0.68
N SER A 40 8.02 5.97 -1.62
CA SER A 40 7.47 6.29 -2.95
C SER A 40 7.46 5.12 -3.92
N TYR A 41 7.97 3.96 -3.50
CA TYR A 41 8.17 2.77 -4.34
C TYR A 41 6.87 2.27 -5.00
N ASN A 42 5.73 2.46 -4.33
CA ASN A 42 4.42 2.13 -4.88
C ASN A 42 4.07 2.98 -6.12
N VAL A 43 4.37 4.28 -6.06
CA VAL A 43 4.14 5.23 -7.16
C VAL A 43 5.10 4.93 -8.30
N GLU A 44 6.39 4.69 -8.01
CA GLU A 44 7.39 4.32 -9.01
C GLU A 44 7.02 3.02 -9.73
N ARG A 45 6.59 1.98 -9.01
CA ARG A 45 6.12 0.72 -9.63
C ARG A 45 4.93 0.94 -10.56
N GLN A 46 3.99 1.81 -10.16
CA GLN A 46 2.84 2.14 -10.97
C GLN A 46 3.25 2.92 -12.24
N PHE A 47 4.21 3.85 -12.12
CA PHE A 47 4.78 4.58 -13.26
C PHE A 47 5.67 3.71 -14.15
N SER A 48 6.45 2.76 -13.62
CA SER A 48 7.20 1.79 -14.43
C SER A 48 6.26 0.90 -15.23
N SER A 49 5.16 0.45 -14.62
CA SER A 49 4.14 -0.36 -15.30
C SER A 49 3.44 0.46 -16.38
N ALA A 50 3.08 1.72 -16.10
CA ALA A 50 2.51 2.63 -17.09
C ALA A 50 3.50 2.93 -18.22
N GLY A 51 4.78 3.13 -17.88
CA GLY A 51 5.86 3.28 -18.86
C GLY A 51 5.95 2.06 -19.77
N LEU A 52 5.83 0.85 -19.24
CA LEU A 52 5.80 -0.37 -20.04
C LEU A 52 4.59 -0.39 -20.98
N VAL A 53 3.39 -0.08 -20.49
CA VAL A 53 2.15 0.00 -21.31
C VAL A 53 2.25 1.06 -22.42
N ILE A 54 2.83 2.22 -22.11
CA ILE A 54 3.04 3.31 -23.08
C ILE A 54 4.13 2.92 -24.10
N ASN A 55 5.17 2.19 -23.70
CA ASN A 55 6.28 1.77 -24.58
C ASN A 55 5.96 0.51 -25.41
N GLN A 56 4.97 -0.31 -25.01
CA GLN A 56 4.63 -1.59 -25.65
C GLN A 56 3.85 -1.46 -26.97
N ARG A 57 3.91 -0.31 -27.66
CA ARG A 57 3.25 -0.14 -28.97
C ARG A 57 3.98 0.78 -29.96
N ARG A 58 5.29 0.59 -30.11
CA ARG A 58 6.00 0.90 -31.37
C ARG A 58 6.94 -0.21 -31.84
N THR A 59 6.79 -1.43 -31.33
CA THR A 59 7.47 -2.59 -31.91
C THR A 59 6.52 -3.26 -32.89
N ASN A 60 6.80 -3.02 -34.18
CA ASN A 60 6.38 -3.80 -35.34
C ASN A 60 5.07 -3.42 -36.04
N ILE A 61 5.17 -2.46 -36.97
CA ILE A 61 4.55 -2.63 -38.30
C ILE A 61 5.67 -2.37 -39.29
N ASN A 62 6.26 -3.46 -39.80
CA ASN A 62 7.07 -3.41 -41.01
C ASN A 62 6.12 -3.12 -42.18
N PRO A 63 6.26 -2.02 -42.95
CA PRO A 63 5.36 -1.71 -44.06
C PRO A 63 5.58 -2.61 -45.30
N GLU A 64 6.54 -3.54 -45.26
CA GLU A 64 6.90 -4.40 -46.39
C GLU A 64 6.69 -5.89 -46.01
N GLN A 65 5.46 -6.37 -46.18
CA GLN A 65 5.14 -7.80 -46.36
C GLN A 65 4.39 -7.98 -47.67
#